data_AF-A0A7C5R5A1-F1
#
_entry.id   AF-A0A7C5R5A1-F1
#
_cell.length_a   1.000
_cell.length_b   1.000
_cell.length_c   1.000
_cell.angle_alpha   90.00
_cell.angle_beta   90.00
_cell.angle_gamma   90.00
#
_symmetry.space_group_name_H-M   'P 1'
#
loop_
_entity.id
_entity.type
_entity.pdbx_description
1 polymer ?
#
loop_
_entity_poly.entity_id
_entity_poly.type
_entity_poly.pdbx_seq_one_letter_code
_entity_poly.pdbx_strand_id
1 'polypeptide(L)' 'YYRLCFAKRPPEELYDLRRDPEQLHNVAGDPAYAADLKSLSQRLTRELTATGDPREVGGAEETFEKPPYLGSGPRYGR' A
#
# COMPACT_ATOMS: atom_id res chain seq x y z
N TYR A 1 -5.28 12.00 -20.93
CA TYR A 1 -4.44 12.22 -19.73
C TYR A 1 -5.20 12.25 -18.40
N TYR A 2 -6.45 12.74 -18.32
CA TYR A 2 -7.19 12.78 -17.03
C TYR A 2 -7.16 11.47 -16.22
N ARG A 3 -7.34 10.32 -16.87
CA ARG A 3 -7.36 9.02 -16.17
C ARG A 3 -6.05 8.66 -15.49
N LEU A 4 -4.91 8.94 -16.12
CA LEU A 4 -3.59 8.66 -15.54
C LEU A 4 -3.28 9.60 -14.36
N CYS A 5 -3.85 10.80 -14.37
CA CYS A 5 -3.53 11.82 -13.36
C CYS A 5 -4.53 11.86 -12.19
N PHE A 6 -5.81 11.58 -12.43
CA PHE A 6 -6.90 11.90 -11.50
C PHE A 6 -7.93 10.78 -11.30
N ALA A 7 -7.88 9.69 -12.07
CA ALA A 7 -8.79 8.58 -11.80
C ALA A 7 -8.43 7.88 -10.48
N LYS A 8 -9.44 7.30 -9.85
CA LYS A 8 -9.23 6.42 -8.70
C LYS A 8 -8.35 5.23 -9.13
N ARG A 9 -7.28 4.98 -8.39
CA ARG A 9 -6.42 3.81 -8.60
C ARG A 9 -7.19 2.54 -8.22
N PRO A 10 -7.11 1.47 -9.04
CA PRO A 10 -7.66 0.17 -8.66
C PRO A 10 -6.92 -0.37 -7.42
N PRO A 11 -7.47 -1.40 -6.76
CA PRO A 11 -6.82 -2.02 -5.60
C PRO A 11 -5.44 -2.63 -5.94
N GLU A 12 -5.27 -3.13 -7.17
CA GLU A 12 -4.03 -3.74 -7.63
C GLU A 12 -3.59 -3.16 -8.98
N GLU A 13 -2.28 -2.93 -9.12
CA GLU A 13 -1.64 -2.50 -10.36
C GLU A 13 -0.42 -3.40 -10.64
N LEU A 14 -0.34 -3.91 -11.87
CA LEU A 14 0.75 -4.75 -12.33
C LEU A 14 1.24 -4.22 -13.68
N TYR A 15 2.56 -4.12 -13.86
CA TYR A 15 3.19 -3.59 -15.06
C TYR A 15 4.28 -4.54 -15.56
N ASP A 16 4.27 -4.86 -16.86
CA ASP A 16 5.39 -5.56 -17.50
C ASP A 16 6.45 -4.54 -17.93
N LEU A 17 7.45 -4.32 -17.09
CA LEU A 17 8.51 -3.32 -17.31
C LEU A 17 9.33 -3.55 -18.59
N ARG A 18 9.34 -4.77 -19.14
CA ARG A 18 10.05 -5.05 -20.41
C ARG A 18 9.31 -4.44 -21.59
N ARG A 19 7.99 -4.29 -21.47
CA ARG A 19 7.09 -3.80 -22.53
C ARG A 19 6.59 -2.39 -22.26
N ASP A 20 6.50 -2.01 -20.99
CA ASP A 20 6.00 -0.73 -20.50
C ASP A 20 6.93 -0.19 -19.39
N PRO A 21 8.13 0.31 -19.75
CA PRO A 21 9.08 0.84 -18.78
C PRO A 21 8.53 2.02 -17.97
N GLU A 22 7.61 2.78 -18.57
CA GLU A 22 6.99 3.97 -17.97
C GLU A 22 5.75 3.65 -17.13
N GLN A 23 5.34 2.38 -17.02
CA GLN A 23 4.25 1.91 -16.15
C GLN A 23 2.92 2.62 -16.40
N LEU A 24 2.59 2.88 -17.67
CA LEU A 24 1.36 3.56 -18.06
C LEU A 24 0.20 2.59 -18.30
N HIS A 25 0.48 1.30 -18.46
CA HIS A 25 -0.46 0.26 -18.87
C HIS A 25 -0.59 -0.81 -17.79
N ASN A 26 -1.55 -0.62 -16.89
CA ASN A 26 -1.85 -1.62 -15.85
C ASN A 26 -2.45 -2.90 -16.48
N VAL A 27 -1.74 -4.03 -16.33
CA VAL A 27 -2.13 -5.36 -16.82
C VAL A 27 -2.75 -6.26 -15.74
N ALA A 28 -3.03 -5.75 -14.54
CA ALA A 28 -3.57 -6.55 -13.43
C ALA A 28 -4.91 -7.25 -13.76
N GLY A 29 -5.71 -6.68 -14.67
CA GLY A 29 -6.97 -7.28 -15.13
C GLY A 29 -6.85 -8.27 -16.30
N ASP A 30 -5.66 -8.45 -16.87
CA ASP A 30 -5.44 -9.33 -18.01
C ASP A 30 -5.24 -10.79 -17.54
N PRO A 31 -6.07 -11.76 -17.99
CA PRO A 31 -5.95 -13.16 -17.62
C PRO A 31 -4.57 -13.77 -17.89
N ALA A 32 -3.83 -13.24 -18.88
CA ALA A 32 -2.47 -13.70 -19.19
C ALA A 32 -1.49 -13.47 -18.03
N TYR A 33 -1.75 -12.47 -17.17
CA TYR A 33 -0.89 -12.11 -16.03
C TYR A 33 -1.46 -12.55 -14.67
N ALA A 34 -2.60 -13.25 -14.65
CA ALA A 34 -3.28 -13.61 -13.39
C ALA A 34 -2.41 -14.47 -12.45
N ALA A 35 -1.59 -15.38 -13.02
CA ALA A 35 -0.68 -16.20 -12.23
C ALA A 35 0.44 -15.36 -11.59
N ASP A 36 1.02 -14.43 -12.35
CA ASP A 36 2.07 -13.53 -11.87
C ASP A 36 1.54 -12.59 -10.79
N LEU A 37 0.36 -11.99 -11.02
CA LEU A 37 -0.30 -11.12 -10.04
C LEU A 37 -0.49 -11.84 -8.71
N LYS A 38 -1.07 -13.05 -8.75
CA LYS A 38 -1.30 -13.87 -7.55
C LYS A 38 0.01 -14.19 -6.83
N SER A 39 1.04 -14.60 -7.57
CA SER A 39 2.35 -14.96 -6.99
C SER A 39 3.02 -13.75 -6.34
N LEU A 40 3.00 -12.58 -6.99
CA LEU A 40 3.60 -11.35 -6.46
C LEU A 40 2.83 -10.83 -5.25
N SER A 41 1.50 -10.84 -5.30
CA SER A 41 0.63 -10.45 -4.18
C SER A 41 0.90 -11.31 -2.95
N GLN A 42 0.97 -12.63 -3.11
CA GLN A 42 1.32 -13.55 -2.01
C GLN A 42 2.72 -13.31 -1.44
N ARG A 43 3.70 -13.04 -2.31
CA ARG A 43 5.06 -12.73 -1.87
C ARG A 43 5.11 -11.40 -1.09
N LEU A 44 4.38 -10.39 -1.54
CA LEU A 44 4.27 -9.10 -0.86
C LEU A 44 3.67 -9.26 0.53
N THR A 45 2.48 -9.88 0.64
CA THR A 45 1.82 -10.11 1.93
C THR A 45 2.69 -10.90 2.90
N ARG A 46 3.39 -11.94 2.40
CA ARG A 46 4.32 -12.72 3.22
C ARG A 46 5.44 -11.85 3.78
N GLU A 47 6.05 -11.01 2.95
CA GLU A 47 7.13 -10.12 3.39
C GLU A 47 6.63 -9.11 4.42
N LEU A 48 5.53 -8.40 4.11
CA LEU A 48 4.95 -7.39 4.99
C LEU A 48 4.56 -7.99 6.35
N THR A 49 4.00 -9.19 6.36
CA THR A 49 3.69 -9.92 7.60
C THR A 49 4.97 -10.30 8.36
N ALA A 50 5.99 -10.81 7.65
CA ALA A 50 7.25 -11.23 8.27
C ALA A 50 8.03 -10.06 8.89
N THR A 51 7.94 -8.88 8.30
CA THR A 51 8.55 -7.66 8.82
C THR A 51 7.66 -6.88 9.79
N GLY A 52 6.42 -7.34 10.02
CA GLY A 52 5.48 -6.71 10.94
C GLY A 52 4.97 -5.35 10.48
N ASP A 53 4.71 -5.15 9.19
CA ASP A 53 4.15 -3.90 8.68
C ASP A 53 2.78 -3.63 9.35
N PRO A 54 2.60 -2.52 10.08
CA PRO A 54 1.36 -2.23 10.82
C PRO A 54 0.11 -2.14 9.93
N ARG A 55 0.26 -1.92 8.62
CA ARG A 55 -0.84 -1.94 7.64
C ARG A 55 -1.31 -3.34 7.31
N GLU A 56 -0.44 -4.34 7.45
CA GLU A 56 -0.76 -5.74 7.18
C GLU A 56 -1.13 -6.50 8.46
N VAL A 57 -0.40 -6.30 9.56
CA VAL A 57 -0.58 -7.07 10.82
C VAL A 57 -1.55 -6.44 11.82
N GLY A 58 -2.13 -5.28 11.49
CA GLY A 58 -2.94 -4.47 12.40
C GLY A 58 -2.08 -3.47 13.18
N GLY A 59 -2.63 -2.27 13.43
CA GLY A 59 -1.92 -1.17 14.10
C GLY A 59 -1.65 0.04 13.22
N ALA A 60 -2.13 0.07 11.97
CA ALA A 60 -1.99 1.22 11.08
C ALA A 60 -2.62 2.49 11.65
N GLU A 61 -3.78 2.38 12.31
CA GLU A 61 -4.46 3.53 12.90
C GLU A 61 -3.61 4.16 14.02
N GLU A 62 -3.06 3.33 14.90
CA GLU A 62 -2.18 3.75 15.99
C GLU A 62 -0.86 4.32 15.50
N THR A 63 -0.33 3.77 14.40
CA THR A 63 1.01 4.13 13.90
C THR A 63 0.99 5.34 12.97
N PHE A 64 -0.03 5.47 12.11
CA PHE A 64 -0.03 6.44 11.02
C PHE A 64 -1.14 7.49 11.11
N GLU A 65 -2.30 7.14 11.67
CA GLU A 65 -3.48 8.02 11.65
C GLU A 65 -3.61 8.86 12.93
N LYS A 66 -3.12 8.36 14.07
CA LYS A 66 -3.17 9.06 15.35
C LYS A 66 -1.91 9.93 15.56
N PRO A 67 -2.04 11.25 15.74
CA PRO A 67 -0.90 12.08 16.14
C PRO A 67 -0.42 11.69 17.54
N PRO A 68 0.89 11.85 17.85
CA PRO A 68 1.38 11.58 19.19
C PRO A 68 0.68 12.49 20.20
N TYR A 69 0.23 11.91 21.31
CA TYR A 69 -0.35 12.68 22.40
C TYR A 69 0.75 13.47 23.11
N LEU A 70 0.85 14.78 22.82
CA LEU A 70 1.85 15.70 23.40
C LEU A 70 1.40 16.32 24.74
N GLY A 71 0.28 15.88 25.31
CA GLY A 71 -0.35 16.53 26.45
C GLY A 71 0.17 16.07 27.80
N SER A 72 1.19 16.72 28.35
CA SER A 72 1.28 16.86 29.81
C SER A 72 0.63 18.19 30.19
N GLY A 73 -0.60 18.16 30.72
CA GLY A 73 -1.23 19.35 31.29
C GLY A 73 -0.37 19.94 32.41
N PRO A 74 -0.40 21.26 32.64
CA PRO A 74 0.38 21.88 33.70
C PRO A 74 0.08 21.22 35.05
N ARG A 75 1.12 20.68 35.69
CA ARG A 75 1.06 20.25 37.08
C ARG A 75 1.06 21.50 37.96
N TYR A 76 -0.12 22.09 38.17
CA TYR A 76 -0.27 23.05 39.25
C TYR A 76 -0.14 22.30 40.59
N GLY A 77 1.04 22.38 41.19
CA GLY A 77 1.28 21.95 42.58
C GLY A 77 0.54 22.88 43.54
N ARG A 78 -0.04 22.31 44.60
CA ARG A 78 -0.57 23.07 45.74
C ARG A 78 0.56 23.61 46.60
#